data_AF-A0A552UXN1-F1
#
_entry.id   AF-A0A552UXN1-F1
#
_cell.length_a   1.000
_cell.length_b   1.000
_cell.length_c   1.000
_cell.angle_alpha   90.00
_cell.angle_beta   90.00
_cell.angle_gamma   90.00
#
_symmetry.space_group_name_H-M   'P 1'
#
loop_
_entity.id
_entity.type
_entity.pdbx_description
1 polymer ?
#
loop_
_entity_poly.entity_id
_entity_poly.type
_entity_poly.pdbx_seq_one_letter_code
_entity_poly.pdbx_strand_id
1 'polypeptide(L)' 'MKLPFLYFDPGTGALIVQLVVAGAASVALFYKKITTKVKSMFGKKEEQDLMGNIDIEDKTDGGDNK' A
#
# COMPACT_ATOMS: atom_id res chain seq x y z
N MET A 1 -24.32 34.56 -14.39
CA MET A 1 -24.72 33.33 -13.64
C MET A 1 -24.12 33.40 -12.25
N LYS A 2 -24.92 33.19 -11.21
CA LYS A 2 -24.46 33.21 -9.81
C LYS A 2 -24.17 31.76 -9.40
N LEU A 3 -22.91 31.45 -9.12
CA LEU A 3 -22.54 30.15 -8.55
C LEU A 3 -23.14 30.05 -7.14
N PRO A 4 -23.81 28.96 -6.76
CA PRO A 4 -24.24 28.77 -5.39
C PRO A 4 -22.96 28.60 -4.55
N PHE A 5 -22.67 29.59 -3.70
CA PHE A 5 -21.75 29.38 -2.59
C PHE A 5 -22.38 28.31 -1.71
N LEU A 6 -21.75 27.13 -1.65
CA LEU A 6 -22.16 26.06 -0.77
C LEU A 6 -21.97 26.59 0.66
N TYR A 7 -23.08 26.95 1.32
CA TYR A 7 -23.05 27.46 2.68
C TYR A 7 -22.67 26.33 3.61
N PHE A 8 -21.41 26.32 4.05
CA PHE A 8 -20.96 25.44 5.11
C PHE A 8 -21.30 26.11 6.43
N ASP A 9 -22.47 25.75 6.97
CA ASP A 9 -22.78 26.04 8.37
C ASP A 9 -21.62 25.54 9.26
N PRO A 10 -21.27 26.23 10.36
CA PRO A 10 -20.18 25.82 11.25
C PRO A 10 -20.21 24.32 11.60
N GLY A 11 -21.39 23.72 11.77
CA GLY A 11 -21.53 22.28 12.03
C GLY A 11 -21.19 21.41 10.82
N THR A 12 -21.67 21.77 9.63
CA THR A 12 -21.42 20.98 8.40
C THR A 12 -19.97 21.11 7.95
N GLY A 13 -19.35 22.28 8.11
CA GLY A 13 -17.93 22.48 7.83
C GLY A 13 -17.05 21.60 8.72
N ALA A 14 -17.38 21.49 10.01
CA ALA A 14 -16.64 20.65 10.95
C ALA A 14 -16.64 19.16 10.56
N LEU A 15 -17.78 18.64 10.10
CA LEU A 15 -17.89 17.24 9.64
C LEU A 15 -17.03 16.95 8.42
N ILE A 16 -16.96 17.88 7.46
CA ILE A 16 -16.12 17.74 6.27
C ILE A 16 -14.65 17.76 6.66
N VAL A 17 -14.24 18.71 7.51
CA VAL A 17 -12.86 18.77 8.00
C VAL A 17 -12.50 17.49 8.74
N GLN A 18 -13.38 17.00 9.62
CA GLN A 18 -13.16 15.74 10.35
C GLN A 18 -13.05 14.54 9.41
N LEU A 19 -13.89 14.45 8.38
CA LEU A 19 -13.83 13.39 7.38
C LEU A 19 -12.49 13.42 6.63
N VAL A 20 -12.04 14.61 6.21
CA VAL A 20 -10.76 14.78 5.50
C VAL A 20 -9.59 14.42 6.41
N VAL A 21 -9.60 14.90 7.66
CA VAL A 21 -8.54 14.60 8.64
C VAL A 21 -8.50 13.11 8.96
N ALA A 22 -9.65 12.47 9.21
CA ALA A 22 -9.73 11.05 9.47
C ALA A 22 -9.30 10.22 8.26
N GLY A 23 -9.71 10.62 7.05
CA GLY A 23 -9.29 9.98 5.80
C GLY A 23 -7.78 10.08 5.60
N ALA A 24 -7.20 11.26 5.77
CA ALA A 24 -5.76 11.47 5.66
C ALA A 24 -4.97 10.69 6.71
N ALA A 25 -5.42 10.71 7.98
CA ALA A 25 -4.80 9.94 9.06
C ALA A 25 -4.87 8.42 8.80
N SER A 26 -6.00 7.93 8.29
CA SER A 26 -6.15 6.52 7.91
C SER A 26 -5.18 6.12 6.81
N VAL A 27 -5.04 6.94 5.76
CA VAL A 27 -4.08 6.68 4.68
C VAL A 27 -2.65 6.75 5.22
N ALA A 28 -2.31 7.74 6.04
CA ALA A 28 -0.97 7.89 6.60
C ALA A 28 -0.57 6.71 7.51
N LEU A 29 -1.44 6.30 8.44
CA LEU A 29 -1.17 5.21 9.38
C LEU A 29 -1.13 3.85 8.69
N PHE A 30 -1.94 3.64 7.65
CA PHE A 30 -2.08 2.35 6.99
C PHE A 30 -1.50 2.31 5.58
N TYR A 31 -0.68 3.29 5.18
CA TYR A 31 -0.17 3.43 3.81
C TYR A 31 0.46 2.14 3.26
N LYS A 32 1.31 1.48 4.07
CA LYS A 32 1.95 0.21 3.70
C LYS A 32 0.92 -0.90 3.48
N LYS A 33 -0.03 -1.08 4.41
CA LYS A 33 -1.08 -2.09 4.29
C LYS A 33 -1.99 -1.82 3.09
N ILE A 34 -2.38 -0.57 2.87
CA ILE A 34 -3.21 -0.16 1.74
C ILE A 34 -2.47 -0.46 0.44
N THR A 35 -1.19 -0.06 0.31
CA THR A 35 -0.40 -0.30 -0.90
C THR A 35 -0.23 -1.79 -1.19
N THR A 36 0.11 -2.61 -0.19
CA THR A 36 0.24 -4.06 -0.36
C THR A 36 -1.09 -4.71 -0.73
N LYS A 37 -2.19 -4.31 -0.08
CA LYS A 37 -3.52 -4.86 -0.36
C LYS A 37 -4.06 -4.39 -1.72
N VAL A 38 -3.83 -3.14 -2.10
CA VAL A 38 -4.16 -2.61 -3.43
C VAL A 38 -3.34 -3.32 -4.50
N LYS A 39 -2.02 -3.46 -4.34
CA LYS A 39 -1.17 -4.25 -5.26
C LYS A 39 -1.65 -5.70 -5.41
N SER A 40 -2.01 -6.33 -4.29
CA SER A 40 -2.51 -7.71 -4.24
C SER A 40 -3.89 -7.85 -4.91
N MET A 41 -4.80 -6.90 -4.70
CA MET A 41 -6.14 -6.90 -5.29
C MET A 41 -6.15 -6.48 -6.76
N PHE A 42 -5.28 -5.56 -7.17
CA PHE A 42 -5.11 -5.14 -8.58
C PHE A 42 -4.22 -6.09 -9.41
N GLY A 43 -3.95 -7.29 -8.89
CA GLY A 43 -3.46 -8.40 -9.72
C GLY A 43 -1.96 -8.41 -9.98
N LYS A 44 -1.16 -7.51 -9.41
CA LYS A 44 0.28 -7.76 -9.32
C LYS A 44 0.53 -8.59 -8.06
N LYS A 45 0.30 -9.90 -8.18
CA LYS A 45 1.16 -10.86 -7.47
C LYS A 45 2.57 -10.46 -7.85
N GLU A 46 3.32 -9.88 -6.93
CA GLU A 46 4.74 -9.66 -7.15
C GLU A 46 5.35 -11.03 -7.45
N GLU A 47 5.61 -11.30 -8.73
CA GLU A 47 6.57 -12.31 -9.19
C GLU A 47 7.98 -12.10 -8.60
N GLN A 48 8.16 -11.08 -7.74
CA GLN A 48 9.37 -10.86 -6.96
C GLN A 48 9.55 -11.91 -5.86
N ASP A 49 8.50 -12.63 -5.43
CA ASP A 49 8.63 -13.79 -4.52
C ASP A 49 8.88 -15.12 -5.28
N LEU A 50 8.80 -15.14 -6.62
CA LEU A 50 9.15 -16.33 -7.43
C LEU A 50 10.58 -16.31 -7.97
N MET A 51 11.30 -15.19 -7.81
CA MET A 51 12.71 -15.05 -8.22
C MET A 51 13.61 -14.55 -7.07
N GLY A 52 13.15 -14.61 -5.82
CA GLY A 52 13.78 -13.99 -4.66
C GLY A 52 14.29 -14.95 -3.59
N ASN A 53 14.85 -16.11 -3.97
CA ASN A 53 15.87 -16.87 -3.22
C ASN A 53 16.12 -18.23 -3.89
N ILE A 54 16.71 -18.22 -5.08
CA ILE A 54 17.55 -19.36 -5.46
C ILE A 54 18.93 -19.04 -4.86
N ASP A 55 19.06 -19.40 -3.58
CA ASP A 55 20.36 -19.57 -2.95
C ASP A 55 20.93 -20.84 -3.61
N ILE A 56 21.61 -20.69 -4.76
CA ILE A 56 22.53 -21.74 -5.22
C ILE A 56 23.72 -21.65 -4.27
N GLU A 57 23.54 -22.21 -3.08
CA GLU A 57 24.65 -22.72 -2.32
C GLU A 57 25.23 -23.84 -3.19
N ASP A 58 26.29 -23.48 -3.94
CA ASP A 58 27.07 -24.39 -4.75
C ASP A 58 27.58 -25.51 -3.84
N LYS A 59 26.81 -26.60 -3.78
CA LYS A 59 27.31 -27.89 -3.36
C LYS A 59 28.32 -28.34 -4.41
N THR A 60 29.54 -27.83 -4.29
CA THR A 60 30.72 -28.55 -4.74
C THR A 60 30.92 -29.71 -3.76
N ASP A 61 30.07 -30.73 -3.88
CA ASP A 61 30.27 -32.05 -3.30
C ASP A 61 31.27 -32.78 -4.21
N GLY A 62 32.54 -32.43 -4.05
CA GLY A 62 33.67 -33.05 -4.72
C GLY A 62 34.34 -34.07 -3.82
N GLY A 63 33.60 -35.09 -3.39
CA GLY A 63 34.21 -36.34 -2.98
C GLY A 63 34.61 -37.11 -4.23
N ASP A 64 35.91 -37.33 -4.45
CA ASP A 64 36.49 -38.67 -4.64
C ASP A 64 37.92 -38.68 -5.21
N ASN A 65 38.79 -39.35 -4.44
CA ASN A 65 39.82 -40.31 -4.87
C ASN A 65 41.02 -39.80 -5.71
N LYS A 66 42.19 -39.59 -5.08
CA LYS A 66 43.37 -40.48 -5.17
C LYS A 66 44.58 -39.94 -4.38
#